data_AF-A0A399F242-F1
#
_entry.id   AF-A0A399F242-F1
#
_cell.length_a   1.000
_cell.length_b   1.000
_cell.length_c   1.000
_cell.angle_alpha   90.00
_cell.angle_beta   90.00
_cell.angle_gamma   90.00
#
_symmetry.space_group_name_H-M   'P 1'
#
loop_
_entity.id
_entity.type
_entity.pdbx_description
1 polymer ?
#
loop_
_entity_poly.entity_id
_entity_poly.type
_entity_poly.pdbx_seq_one_letter_code
_entity_poly.pdbx_strand_id
1 'polypeptide(L)'
;MSAIRHMSKRVDQDPFFLAWALRVYAESEAMGDPELASFLGGESDGLPALRLCRRPSSASPAFREELRAIAGRFGLKSEALAEVLRRGEALESLRAAEGEGLLMAARDRPEPDEGES
;
A
#
# COMPACT_ATOMS: atom_id res chain seq x y z
N MET A 1 3.82 25.88 6.56
CA MET A 1 3.56 24.47 6.21
C MET A 1 2.43 23.95 7.10
N SER A 2 1.31 23.48 6.54
CA SER A 2 0.14 23.03 7.32
C SER A 2 0.40 21.69 8.03
N ALA A 3 -0.10 21.54 9.27
CA ALA A 3 0.08 20.35 10.11
C ALA A 3 -0.34 19.03 9.44
N ILE A 4 -1.35 19.09 8.55
CA ILE A 4 -1.86 17.95 7.78
C ILE A 4 -0.78 17.35 6.87
N ARG A 5 0.06 18.17 6.21
CA ARG A 5 1.15 17.66 5.36
C ARG A 5 2.23 16.95 6.18
N HIS A 6 2.46 17.39 7.41
CA HIS A 6 3.44 16.76 8.30
C HIS A 6 2.94 15.40 8.80
N MET A 7 1.67 15.31 9.21
CA MET A 7 1.06 14.04 9.64
C MET A 7 0.96 13.03 8.50
N SER A 8 0.65 13.48 7.29
CA SER A 8 0.57 12.63 6.11
C SER A 8 1.85 11.82 5.84
N LYS A 9 3.04 12.40 6.03
CA LYS A 9 4.30 11.67 5.84
C LYS A 9 4.56 10.61 6.92
N ARG A 10 3.98 10.76 8.11
CA ARG A 10 4.16 9.82 9.22
C ARG A 10 3.31 8.57 9.07
N VAL A 11 2.17 8.67 8.39
CA VAL A 11 1.24 7.53 8.20
C VAL A 11 1.57 6.69 6.96
N ASP A 12 2.51 7.11 6.12
CA ASP A 12 2.91 6.39 4.90
C ASP A 12 3.47 4.97 5.16
N GLN A 13 3.87 4.66 6.40
CA GLN A 13 4.34 3.34 6.81
C GLN A 13 3.27 2.51 7.53
N ASP A 14 2.10 3.07 7.84
CA ASP A 14 1.04 2.38 8.58
C ASP A 14 0.00 1.80 7.60
N PRO A 15 -0.11 0.47 7.47
CA PRO A 15 -1.06 -0.19 6.56
C PRO A 15 -2.54 0.09 6.89
N PHE A 16 -2.84 0.72 8.02
CA PHE A 16 -4.18 1.18 8.36
C PHE A 16 -4.67 2.33 7.46
N PHE A 17 -3.75 3.14 6.91
CA PHE A 17 -4.07 4.36 6.17
C PHE A 17 -3.93 4.19 4.66
N LEU A 18 -4.67 5.00 3.90
CA LEU A 18 -4.56 5.08 2.45
C LEU A 18 -3.16 5.53 2.00
N ALA A 19 -2.49 6.34 2.83
CA ALA A 19 -1.09 6.74 2.69
C ALA A 19 -0.17 5.59 2.28
N TRP A 20 -0.26 4.46 3.01
CA TRP A 20 0.55 3.29 2.75
C TRP A 20 0.29 2.70 1.35
N ALA A 21 -0.97 2.50 0.96
CA ALA A 21 -1.30 1.90 -0.33
C ALA A 21 -0.93 2.82 -1.50
N LEU A 22 -1.17 4.13 -1.35
CA LEU A 22 -0.79 5.15 -2.32
C LEU A 22 0.73 5.17 -2.53
N ARG A 23 1.51 5.09 -1.45
CA ARG A 23 2.98 5.03 -1.51
C ARG A 23 3.44 3.76 -2.23
N VAL A 24 2.94 2.59 -1.82
CA VAL A 24 3.35 1.31 -2.43
C VAL A 24 3.08 1.29 -3.93
N TYR A 25 1.91 1.79 -4.37
CA TYR A 25 1.59 1.91 -5.78
C TYR A 25 2.47 2.93 -6.51
N ALA A 26 2.63 4.13 -5.95
CA ALA A 26 3.44 5.18 -6.57
C ALA A 26 4.91 4.75 -6.72
N GLU A 27 5.45 4.05 -5.73
CA GLU A 27 6.80 3.46 -5.81
C GLU A 27 6.90 2.39 -6.90
N SER A 28 5.90 1.52 -7.05
CA SER A 28 5.93 0.46 -8.08
C SER A 28 5.82 1.02 -9.50
N GLU A 29 5.18 2.18 -9.66
CA GLU A 29 4.98 2.84 -10.96
C GLU A 29 5.94 4.03 -11.18
N ALA A 30 6.90 4.25 -10.27
CA ALA A 30 7.82 5.39 -10.29
C ALA A 30 7.15 6.77 -10.44
N MET A 31 6.01 6.96 -9.76
CA MET A 31 5.18 8.17 -9.82
C MET A 31 5.44 9.11 -8.63
N GLY A 32 5.40 10.42 -8.90
CA GLY A 32 5.30 11.45 -7.87
C GLY A 32 3.86 11.79 -7.52
N ASP A 33 3.68 12.71 -6.56
CA ASP A 33 2.36 13.19 -6.13
C ASP A 33 1.51 13.78 -7.29
N PRO A 34 2.07 14.59 -8.22
CA PRO A 34 1.30 15.12 -9.35
C PRO A 34 0.79 14.03 -10.30
N GLU A 35 1.65 13.05 -10.62
CA GLU A 35 1.30 11.94 -11.50
C GLU A 35 0.23 11.05 -10.86
N LEU A 36 0.38 10.76 -9.55
CA LEU A 36 -0.58 9.99 -8.79
C LEU A 36 -1.96 10.68 -8.70
N ALA A 37 -1.98 12.00 -8.47
CA ALA A 37 -3.24 12.77 -8.47
C ALA A 37 -3.95 12.68 -9.82
N SER A 38 -3.20 12.88 -10.91
CA SER A 38 -3.69 12.80 -12.29
C SER A 38 -4.23 11.40 -12.61
N PHE A 39 -3.51 10.36 -12.20
CA PHE A 39 -3.95 8.97 -12.36
C PHE A 39 -5.29 8.71 -11.65
N LEU A 40 -5.40 9.15 -10.39
CA LEU A 40 -6.63 9.07 -9.62
C LEU A 40 -7.76 9.96 -10.17
N GLY A 41 -7.46 10.85 -11.13
CA GLY A 41 -8.41 11.75 -11.75
C GLY A 41 -8.76 12.99 -10.92
N GLY A 42 -7.96 13.31 -9.90
CA GLY A 42 -8.15 14.46 -9.04
C GLY A 42 -7.01 15.48 -9.10
N GLU A 43 -7.10 16.49 -8.24
CA GLU A 43 -6.07 17.52 -8.06
C GLU A 43 -5.15 17.18 -6.88
N SER A 44 -3.90 17.64 -6.95
CA SER A 44 -2.86 17.31 -5.96
C SER A 44 -3.12 17.90 -4.56
N ASP A 45 -3.98 18.91 -4.43
CA ASP A 45 -4.29 19.54 -3.15
C ASP A 45 -5.10 18.64 -2.20
N GLY A 46 -5.83 17.65 -2.73
CA GLY A 46 -6.60 16.68 -1.94
C GLY A 46 -5.77 15.52 -1.37
N LEU A 47 -4.61 15.24 -1.96
CA LEU A 47 -3.76 14.09 -1.62
C LEU A 47 -3.40 14.00 -0.12
N PRO A 48 -2.98 15.09 0.57
CA PRO A 48 -2.64 15.00 1.99
C PRO A 48 -3.80 14.55 2.88
N ALA A 49 -5.03 14.97 2.58
CA ALA A 49 -6.21 14.55 3.34
C ALA A 49 -6.66 13.14 2.95
N LEU A 50 -6.51 12.76 1.68
CA LEU A 50 -6.75 11.40 1.21
C LEU A 50 -5.82 10.39 1.91
N ARG A 51 -4.53 10.72 2.05
CA ARG A 51 -3.53 9.89 2.74
C ARG A 51 -3.92 9.57 4.20
N LEU A 52 -4.61 10.48 4.89
CA LEU A 52 -5.07 10.28 6.26
C LEU A 52 -6.37 9.48 6.37
N CYS A 53 -7.04 9.17 5.26
CA CYS A 53 -8.23 8.34 5.29
C CYS A 53 -7.86 6.89 5.65
N ARG A 54 -8.73 6.22 6.40
CA ARG A 54 -8.60 4.78 6.66
C ARG A 54 -8.63 4.03 5.34
N ARG A 55 -7.76 3.03 5.21
CA ARG A 55 -7.70 2.15 4.05
C ARG A 55 -8.91 1.19 4.02
N PRO A 56 -9.71 1.21 2.95
CA PRO A 56 -10.72 0.17 2.71
C PRO A 56 -10.04 -1.20 2.51
N SER A 57 -10.61 -2.26 3.08
CA SER A 57 -10.11 -3.62 2.87
C SER A 57 -10.77 -4.23 1.64
N SER A 58 -9.99 -4.76 0.68
CA SER A 58 -10.55 -5.38 -0.53
C SER A 58 -11.41 -6.62 -0.27
N ALA A 59 -11.18 -7.30 0.86
CA ALA A 59 -11.96 -8.46 1.30
C ALA A 59 -13.31 -8.06 1.95
N SER A 60 -13.53 -6.77 2.24
CA SER A 60 -14.77 -6.29 2.85
C SER A 60 -15.91 -6.29 1.82
N PRO A 61 -17.13 -6.74 2.16
CA PRO A 61 -18.29 -6.59 1.29
C PRO A 61 -18.66 -5.12 1.06
N ALA A 62 -18.26 -4.22 1.98
CA ALA A 62 -18.49 -2.79 1.87
C ALA A 62 -17.46 -2.07 0.99
N PHE A 63 -16.42 -2.74 0.52
CA PHE A 63 -15.28 -2.14 -0.19
C PHE A 63 -15.71 -1.19 -1.31
N ARG A 64 -16.61 -1.64 -2.20
CA ARG A 64 -17.07 -0.84 -3.33
C ARG A 64 -17.79 0.45 -2.91
N GLU A 65 -18.52 0.41 -1.80
CA GLU A 65 -19.25 1.56 -1.29
C GLU A 65 -18.30 2.54 -0.59
N GLU A 66 -17.35 2.03 0.21
CA GLU A 66 -16.29 2.83 0.83
C GLU A 66 -15.46 3.56 -0.23
N LEU A 67 -15.12 2.90 -1.35
CA LEU A 67 -14.42 3.54 -2.46
C LEU A 67 -15.24 4.62 -3.14
N ARG A 68 -16.53 4.39 -3.38
CA ARG A 68 -17.41 5.42 -3.96
C ARG A 68 -17.54 6.64 -3.04
N ALA A 69 -17.64 6.43 -1.72
CA ALA A 69 -17.69 7.52 -0.76
C ALA A 69 -16.39 8.35 -0.74
N ILE A 70 -15.23 7.68 -0.71
CA ILE A 70 -13.93 8.37 -0.75
C ILE A 70 -13.75 9.08 -2.09
N ALA A 71 -13.97 8.39 -3.20
CA ALA A 71 -13.83 8.96 -4.54
C ALA A 71 -14.74 10.18 -4.74
N GLY A 72 -16.00 10.10 -4.32
CA GLY A 72 -16.95 11.21 -4.38
C GLY A 72 -16.52 12.41 -3.52
N ARG A 73 -15.94 12.17 -2.33
CA ARG A 73 -15.46 13.24 -1.44
C ARG A 73 -14.28 14.01 -2.02
N PHE A 74 -13.40 13.34 -2.75
CA PHE A 74 -12.14 13.92 -3.25
C PHE A 74 -12.15 14.19 -4.76
N GLY A 75 -13.25 13.90 -5.46
CA GLY A 75 -13.35 14.06 -6.91
C GLY A 75 -12.46 13.09 -7.69
N LEU A 76 -12.28 11.86 -7.19
CA LEU A 76 -11.42 10.83 -7.80
C LEU A 76 -12.23 9.84 -8.63
N LYS A 77 -11.55 9.07 -9.46
CA LYS A 77 -12.09 7.88 -10.15
C LYS A 77 -12.06 6.70 -9.19
N SER A 78 -13.23 6.11 -8.91
CA SER A 78 -13.37 5.02 -7.95
C SER A 78 -12.61 3.75 -8.38
N GLU A 79 -12.52 3.54 -9.69
CA GLU A 79 -11.84 2.43 -10.34
C GLU A 79 -10.32 2.53 -10.17
N ALA A 80 -9.77 3.74 -10.36
CA ALA A 80 -8.35 4.02 -10.15
C ALA A 80 -7.96 3.83 -8.67
N LEU A 81 -8.81 4.29 -7.74
CA LEU A 81 -8.59 4.05 -6.31
C LEU A 81 -8.64 2.55 -5.95
N ALA A 82 -9.54 1.80 -6.59
CA ALA A 82 -9.62 0.35 -6.41
C ALA A 82 -8.38 -0.38 -6.93
N GLU A 83 -7.82 0.08 -8.05
CA GLU A 83 -6.58 -0.44 -8.62
C GLU A 83 -5.39 -0.24 -7.68
N VAL A 84 -5.20 0.99 -7.18
CA VAL A 84 -4.16 1.32 -6.20
C VAL A 84 -4.21 0.38 -5.00
N LEU A 85 -5.40 0.20 -4.41
CA LEU A 85 -5.56 -0.64 -3.22
C LEU A 85 -5.26 -2.11 -3.49
N ARG A 86 -5.80 -2.67 -4.57
CA ARG A 86 -5.57 -4.09 -4.91
C ARG A 86 -4.11 -4.35 -5.25
N ARG A 87 -3.48 -3.46 -6.01
CA ARG A 87 -2.06 -3.57 -6.37
C ARG A 87 -1.17 -3.45 -5.13
N GLY A 88 -1.45 -2.49 -4.25
CA GLY A 88 -0.72 -2.32 -2.98
C GLY A 88 -0.80 -3.57 -2.10
N GLU A 89 -1.99 -4.15 -1.93
CA GLU A 89 -2.17 -5.40 -1.17
C GLU A 89 -1.47 -6.60 -1.82
N ALA A 90 -1.52 -6.71 -3.15
CA ALA A 90 -0.83 -7.79 -3.86
C ALA A 90 0.69 -7.71 -3.74
N LEU A 91 1.27 -6.51 -3.88
CA LEU A 91 2.70 -6.27 -3.72
C LEU A 91 3.17 -6.58 -2.30
N GLU A 92 2.38 -6.24 -1.29
CA GLU A 92 2.70 -6.58 0.10
C GLU A 92 2.63 -8.08 0.36
N SER A 93 1.62 -8.75 -0.19
CA SER A 93 1.49 -10.21 -0.07
C SER A 93 2.69 -10.95 -0.69
N LEU A 94 3.20 -10.44 -1.82
CA LEU A 94 4.41 -10.97 -2.46
C LEU A 94 5.65 -10.78 -1.58
N ARG A 95 5.87 -9.57 -1.04
CA ARG A 95 7.00 -9.29 -0.14
C ARG A 95 6.98 -10.14 1.13
N ALA A 96 5.80 -10.36 1.70
CA ALA A 96 5.63 -11.22 2.87
C ALA A 96 6.00 -12.67 2.55
N ALA A 97 5.57 -13.19 1.39
CA ALA A 97 5.89 -14.55 0.95
C ALA A 97 7.39 -14.74 0.65
N GLU A 98 8.07 -13.73 0.08
CA GLU A 98 9.53 -13.76 -0.15
C GLU A 98 10.31 -13.87 1.16
N GLY A 99 9.91 -13.11 2.19
CA GLY A 99 10.54 -13.16 3.52
C GLY A 99 10.41 -14.54 4.19
N GLU A 100 9.25 -15.18 4.05
CA GLU A 100 9.01 -16.52 4.60
C GLU A 100 9.74 -17.62 3.80
N GLY A 101 9.78 -17.51 2.48
CA GLY A 101 10.53 -18.42 1.60
C GLY A 101 12.05 -18.35 1.82
N LEU A 102 12.59 -17.16 2.10
CA LEU A 102 14.00 -16.97 2.42
C LEU A 102 14.40 -17.64 3.75
N LEU A 103 13.50 -17.68 4.74
CA LEU A 103 13.73 -18.36 6.02
C LEU A 103 13.70 -19.89 5.89
N MET A 104 12.94 -20.43 4.93
CA MET A 104 12.94 -21.87 4.64
C MET A 104 14.26 -22.34 4.01
N ALA A 105 14.88 -21.53 3.14
CA ALA A 105 16.13 -21.88 2.47
C ALA A 105 17.36 -21.91 3.41
N ALA A 106 17.29 -21.26 4.58
CA ALA A 106 18.41 -21.17 5.53
C ALA A 106 18.49 -22.37 6.51
N ARG A 107 17.59 -23.36 6.41
CA ARG A 107 17.52 -24.52 7.32
C ARG A 107 18.32 -25.75 6.88
N ASP A 108 18.88 -25.78 5.66
CA ASP A 108 19.68 -26.90 5.16
C ASP A 108 21.17 -26.77 5.55
N ARG A 109 21.47 -26.86 6.85
CA ARG A 109 22.85 -27.10 7.30
C ARG A 109 22.98 -28.56 7.74
N PRO A 110 23.66 -29.43 6.96
CA PRO A 110 23.98 -30.77 7.45
C PRO A 110 24.96 -30.65 8.61
N GLU A 111 24.63 -31.24 9.75
CA GLU A 111 25.56 -31.41 10.85
C GLU A 111 26.68 -32.37 10.40
N PRO A 112 27.96 -32.07 10.69
CA PRO A 112 29.04 -32.98 10.36
C PRO A 112 28.91 -34.25 11.20
N ASP A 113 28.81 -35.38 10.50
CA ASP A 113 28.80 -36.72 11.07
C ASP A 113 30.15 -37.01 11.76
N GLU A 114 30.17 -36.86 13.09
CA GLU A 114 31.23 -37.41 13.94
C GLU A 114 31.00 -38.92 14.06
N GLY A 115 31.50 -39.67 13.07
CA GLY A 115 31.53 -41.13 13.07
C GLY A 115 32.96 -41.65 13.24
N GLU A 116 33.30 -42.04 14.47
CA GLU A 116 34.49 -42.81 14.85
C GLU A 116 34.61 -44.14 14.08
N SER A 117 35.82 -44.46 13.58
CA SER A 117 36.58 -45.70 13.85
C SER A 117 37.89 -45.75 13.04
#